data_AF-A0A382RUE2-F1
#
_entry.id   AF-A0A382RUE2-F1
#
_cell.length_a   1.000
_cell.length_b   1.000
_cell.length_c   1.000
_cell.angle_alpha   90.00
_cell.angle_beta   90.00
_cell.angle_gamma   90.00
#
_symmetry.space_group_name_H-M   'P 1'
#
loop_
_entity.id
_entity.type
_entity.pdbx_description
1 polymer ?
#
loop_
_entity_poly.entity_id
_entity_poly.type
_entity_poly.pdbx_seq_one_letter_code
_entity_poly.pdbx_strand_id
1 'polypeptide(L)'
;MKVDDIETAVDFYTRLFGVEPDLVHPDYAKWMLDDPFLNFSIDLHGEGTAGSAHFGIQVTCEEELEKMRARIDAAGLSREDQNDLVCGYQLQHKSWVTGPDGVMWEAFFTEGVAQGAGYGSEEMPPGVS
;
A
#
# COMPACT_ATOMS: atom_id res chain seq x y z
N MET A 1 3.51 0.30 -5.91
CA MET A 1 4.80 0.58 -6.58
C MET A 1 4.46 1.24 -7.89
N LYS A 2 5.05 2.40 -8.15
CA LYS A 2 4.75 3.13 -9.38
C LYS A 2 5.28 2.39 -10.60
N VAL A 3 4.46 2.28 -11.64
CA VAL A 3 4.84 1.79 -12.97
C VAL A 3 4.42 2.81 -14.03
N ASP A 4 5.03 2.72 -15.22
CA ASP A 4 4.66 3.59 -16.35
C ASP A 4 3.54 2.97 -17.21
N ASP A 5 3.39 1.65 -17.18
CA ASP A 5 2.45 0.90 -18.01
C ASP A 5 1.91 -0.30 -17.23
N ILE A 6 0.61 -0.30 -16.95
CA ILE A 6 -0.04 -1.33 -16.13
C ILE A 6 -0.09 -2.66 -16.86
N GLU A 7 -0.42 -2.68 -18.14
CA GLU A 7 -0.55 -3.93 -18.90
C GLU A 7 0.78 -4.69 -18.95
N THR A 8 1.86 -4.00 -19.29
CA THR A 8 3.23 -4.55 -19.33
C THR A 8 3.67 -5.06 -17.96
N ALA A 9 3.36 -4.30 -16.90
CA ALA A 9 3.71 -4.68 -15.54
C ALA A 9 2.90 -5.89 -15.05
N VAL A 10 1.59 -5.94 -15.30
CA VAL A 10 0.74 -7.10 -15.00
C VAL A 10 1.27 -8.34 -15.71
N ASP A 11 1.54 -8.25 -17.02
CA ASP A 11 2.11 -9.36 -17.79
C ASP A 11 3.44 -9.87 -17.22
N PHE A 12 4.29 -8.97 -16.71
CA PHE A 12 5.55 -9.35 -16.07
C PHE A 12 5.31 -10.04 -14.71
N TYR A 13 4.53 -9.43 -13.82
CA TYR A 13 4.34 -9.92 -12.46
C TYR A 13 3.48 -11.19 -12.40
N THR A 14 2.47 -11.34 -13.27
CA THR A 14 1.74 -12.60 -13.42
C THR A 14 2.68 -13.74 -13.80
N ARG A 15 3.65 -13.52 -14.70
CA ARG A 15 4.65 -14.54 -15.06
C ARG A 15 5.65 -14.81 -13.93
N LEU A 16 6.05 -13.78 -13.19
CA LEU A 16 6.98 -13.92 -12.07
C LEU A 16 6.36 -14.70 -10.90
N PHE A 17 5.11 -14.38 -10.57
CA PHE A 17 4.37 -14.96 -9.46
C PHE A 17 3.66 -16.27 -9.83
N GLY A 18 3.44 -16.51 -11.12
CA GLY A 18 2.74 -17.70 -11.62
C GLY A 18 1.23 -17.67 -11.37
N VAL A 19 0.67 -16.51 -10.98
CA VAL A 19 -0.75 -16.31 -10.67
C VAL A 19 -1.22 -14.94 -11.17
N GLU A 20 -2.50 -14.86 -11.51
CA GLU A 20 -3.15 -13.60 -11.85
C GLU A 20 -3.33 -12.72 -10.60
N PRO A 21 -3.40 -11.39 -10.74
CA PRO A 21 -3.74 -10.46 -9.66
C PRO A 21 -5.14 -10.71 -9.09
N ASP A 22 -5.28 -10.55 -7.77
CA ASP A 22 -6.54 -10.63 -7.03
C ASP A 22 -7.45 -9.42 -7.28
N LEU A 23 -6.85 -8.27 -7.62
CA LEU A 23 -7.57 -7.05 -7.95
C LEU A 23 -6.90 -6.35 -9.13
N VAL A 24 -7.69 -6.00 -10.15
CA VAL A 24 -7.23 -5.35 -11.38
C VAL A 24 -8.15 -4.22 -11.78
N HIS A 25 -7.53 -3.09 -12.09
CA HIS A 25 -8.13 -1.92 -12.71
C HIS A 25 -7.19 -1.38 -13.79
N PRO A 26 -7.65 -0.49 -14.70
CA PRO A 26 -6.81 0.06 -15.78
C PRO A 26 -5.54 0.79 -15.30
N ASP A 27 -5.50 1.22 -14.04
CA ASP A 27 -4.45 2.03 -13.41
C ASP A 27 -3.86 1.39 -12.13
N TYR A 28 -4.27 0.16 -11.79
CA TYR A 28 -3.88 -0.53 -10.55
C TYR A 28 -3.96 -2.05 -10.68
N ALA A 29 -3.01 -2.76 -10.08
CA ALA A 29 -3.13 -4.20 -9.87
C ALA A 29 -2.54 -4.64 -8.52
N LYS A 30 -3.09 -5.69 -7.93
CA LYS A 30 -2.68 -6.24 -6.63
C LYS A 30 -2.64 -7.76 -6.65
N TRP A 31 -1.62 -8.31 -6.02
CA TRP A 31 -1.46 -9.73 -5.72
C TRP A 31 -1.33 -9.94 -4.21
N MET A 32 -2.00 -10.97 -3.73
CA MET A 32 -1.97 -11.49 -2.36
C MET A 32 -1.57 -12.95 -2.44
N LEU A 33 -0.26 -13.20 -2.37
CA LEU A 33 0.28 -14.55 -2.35
C LEU A 33 0.34 -15.07 -0.91
N ASP A 34 -0.07 -16.32 -0.71
CA ASP A 34 0.02 -16.99 0.60
C ASP A 34 1.35 -17.76 0.78
N ASP A 35 1.89 -18.34 -0.29
CA ASP A 35 3.17 -19.07 -0.29
C ASP A 35 3.90 -18.90 -1.64
N PRO A 36 4.99 -18.11 -1.71
CA PRO A 36 5.53 -17.28 -0.63
C PRO A 36 4.59 -16.14 -0.25
N PHE A 37 4.56 -15.76 1.03
CA PHE A 37 3.70 -14.66 1.49
C PHE A 37 4.16 -13.32 0.91
N LEU A 38 3.33 -12.70 0.07
CA LEU A 38 3.62 -11.41 -0.54
C LEU A 38 2.32 -10.65 -0.82
N ASN A 39 2.18 -9.49 -0.20
CA ASN A 39 1.23 -8.46 -0.61
C ASN A 39 1.97 -7.48 -1.52
N PHE A 40 1.59 -7.45 -2.80
CA PHE A 40 2.24 -6.61 -3.80
C PHE A 40 1.20 -5.85 -4.60
N SER A 41 1.43 -4.55 -4.79
CA SER A 41 0.59 -3.73 -5.67
C SER A 41 1.40 -2.79 -6.53
N ILE A 42 0.88 -2.56 -7.74
CA ILE A 42 1.39 -1.60 -8.71
C ILE A 42 0.31 -0.61 -9.09
N ASP A 43 0.73 0.60 -9.47
CA ASP A 43 -0.16 1.72 -9.71
C ASP A 43 0.48 2.75 -10.65
N LEU A 44 -0.36 3.58 -11.29
CA LEU A 44 0.09 4.73 -12.10
C LEU A 44 0.18 6.04 -11.29
N HIS A 45 -0.38 6.06 -10.08
CA HIS A 45 -0.65 7.29 -9.32
C HIS A 45 0.41 7.63 -8.27
N GLY A 46 1.25 6.68 -7.91
CA GLY A 46 2.23 6.80 -6.84
C GLY A 46 3.25 7.91 -7.09
N GLU A 47 3.85 8.38 -6.01
CA GLU A 47 4.86 9.43 -6.08
C GLU A 47 6.20 8.91 -6.62
N GLY A 48 7.02 9.82 -7.15
CA GLY A 48 8.34 9.50 -7.69
C GLY A 48 8.33 8.99 -9.14
N THR A 49 9.47 8.41 -9.56
CA THR A 49 9.66 7.79 -10.88
C THR A 49 9.18 6.34 -10.87
N ALA A 50 8.95 5.73 -12.03
CA ALA A 50 8.66 4.30 -12.10
C ALA A 50 9.70 3.46 -11.33
N GLY A 51 9.22 2.44 -10.63
CA GLY A 51 9.99 1.64 -9.67
C GLY A 51 10.05 2.23 -8.25
N SER A 52 9.59 3.47 -8.04
CA SER A 52 9.45 4.02 -6.68
C SER A 52 8.41 3.22 -5.90
N ALA A 53 8.76 2.85 -4.67
CA ALA A 53 7.95 2.02 -3.80
C ALA A 53 8.11 2.46 -2.33
N HIS A 54 7.09 2.15 -1.56
CA HIS A 54 7.12 2.12 -0.11
C HIS A 54 6.90 0.67 0.36
N PHE A 55 7.11 0.42 1.65
CA PHE A 55 6.87 -0.88 2.25
C PHE A 55 5.71 -0.81 3.23
N GLY A 56 4.94 -1.89 3.30
CA GLY A 56 3.78 -1.97 4.17
C GLY A 56 3.84 -3.17 5.11
N ILE A 57 3.35 -2.97 6.33
CA ILE A 57 3.03 -4.02 7.29
C ILE A 57 1.51 -4.08 7.36
N GLN A 58 0.94 -5.07 6.68
CA GLN A 58 -0.51 -5.31 6.76
C GLN A 58 -0.84 -6.04 8.07
N VAL A 59 -1.84 -5.53 8.78
CA VAL A 59 -2.48 -6.21 9.92
C VAL A 59 -3.88 -6.66 9.55
N THR A 60 -4.45 -7.56 10.35
CA THR A 60 -5.72 -8.23 10.02
C THR A 60 -6.96 -7.57 10.60
N CYS A 61 -6.79 -6.67 11.58
CA CYS A 61 -7.88 -5.92 12.18
C CYS A 61 -7.42 -4.59 12.80
N GLU A 62 -8.39 -3.74 13.13
CA GLU A 62 -8.17 -2.45 13.78
C GLU A 62 -7.44 -2.58 15.13
N GLU A 63 -7.74 -3.60 15.93
CA GLU A 63 -7.05 -3.83 17.21
C GLU A 63 -5.54 -4.09 17.02
N GLU A 64 -5.17 -4.80 15.96
CA GLU A 64 -3.76 -5.01 15.61
C GLU A 64 -3.11 -3.72 15.09
N LEU A 65 -3.86 -2.86 14.39
CA LEU A 65 -3.37 -1.55 13.95
C LEU A 65 -3.14 -0.61 15.14
N GLU A 66 -3.96 -0.69 16.18
CA GLU A 66 -3.73 0.08 17.41
C GLU A 66 -2.50 -0.44 18.19
N LYS A 67 -2.25 -1.75 18.21
CA LYS A 67 -1.02 -2.34 18.78
C LYS A 67 0.23 -1.92 17.99
N MET A 68 0.16 -2.08 16.67
CA MET A 68 0.72 -1.20 15.64
C MET A 68 1.31 0.15 16.07
N ARG A 69 0.38 1.12 16.16
CA ARG A 69 0.56 2.51 16.57
C ARG A 69 1.21 2.65 17.95
N ALA A 70 0.72 1.91 18.94
CA ALA A 70 1.25 1.98 20.30
C ALA A 70 2.74 1.60 20.38
N ARG A 71 3.18 0.60 19.61
CA ARG A 71 4.60 0.23 19.53
C ARG A 71 5.44 1.27 18.79
N ILE A 72 4.90 1.92 17.75
CA ILE A 72 5.56 3.03 17.04
C ILE A 72 5.76 4.21 18.01
N ASP A 73 4.71 4.58 18.74
CA ASP A 73 4.72 5.67 19.73
C ASP A 73 5.71 5.36 20.87
N ALA A 74 5.70 4.12 21.38
CA ALA A 74 6.63 3.68 22.43
C ALA A 74 8.10 3.66 21.96
N ALA A 75 8.34 3.51 20.65
CA ALA A 75 9.67 3.62 20.06
C ALA A 75 10.12 5.08 19.83
N GLY A 76 9.24 6.06 20.07
CA GLY A 76 9.53 7.48 19.86
C GLY A 76 9.62 7.88 18.37
N LEU A 77 9.00 7.10 17.48
CA LEU A 77 8.94 7.40 16.06
C LEU A 77 7.74 8.29 15.77
N SER A 78 7.94 9.33 14.94
CA SER A 78 6.83 10.15 14.45
C SER A 78 6.01 9.34 13.45
N ARG A 79 4.69 9.43 13.55
CA ARG A 79 3.76 8.83 12.58
C ARG A 79 2.68 9.80 12.14
N GLU A 80 2.20 9.59 10.92
CA GLU A 80 1.06 10.31 10.35
C GLU A 80 -0.05 9.33 10.01
N ASP A 81 -1.25 9.59 10.54
CA ASP A 81 -2.39 8.69 10.39
C ASP A 81 -3.33 9.12 9.29
N GLN A 82 -3.85 8.13 8.57
CA GLN A 82 -4.93 8.30 7.61
C GLN A 82 -5.96 7.19 7.88
N ASN A 83 -7.15 7.55 8.37
CA ASN A 83 -8.23 6.62 8.67
C ASN A 83 -9.41 6.87 7.72
N ASP A 84 -10.25 5.85 7.55
CA ASP A 84 -11.46 5.90 6.70
C ASP A 84 -11.16 6.37 5.26
N LEU A 85 -10.01 5.97 4.71
CA LEU A 85 -9.52 6.43 3.42
C LEU A 85 -9.70 5.35 2.35
N VAL A 86 -10.25 5.73 1.20
CA VAL A 86 -10.17 4.88 0.00
C VAL A 86 -8.84 5.10 -0.70
N CYS A 87 -8.06 4.04 -0.86
CA CYS A 87 -6.84 4.00 -1.67
C CYS A 87 -6.70 2.63 -2.32
N GLY A 88 -6.20 2.57 -3.57
CA GLY A 88 -6.08 1.34 -4.34
C GLY A 88 -7.41 0.58 -4.39
N TYR A 89 -8.51 1.31 -4.58
CA TYR A 89 -9.89 0.78 -4.61
C TYR A 89 -10.36 0.10 -3.32
N GLN A 90 -9.66 0.29 -2.20
CA GLN A 90 -9.94 -0.36 -0.92
C GLN A 90 -10.11 0.67 0.19
N LEU A 91 -11.03 0.42 1.12
CA LEU A 91 -11.17 1.18 2.36
C LEU A 91 -10.08 0.74 3.34
N GLN A 92 -9.27 1.69 3.79
CA GLN A 92 -8.06 1.43 4.55
C GLN A 92 -7.86 2.43 5.70
N HIS A 93 -7.12 1.95 6.70
CA HIS A 93 -6.60 2.72 7.83
C HIS A 93 -5.11 2.51 7.91
N LYS A 94 -4.35 3.60 7.99
CA LYS A 94 -2.90 3.61 7.81
C LYS A 94 -2.22 4.49 8.84
N SER A 95 -0.96 4.14 9.13
CA SER A 95 -0.02 4.97 9.85
C SER A 95 1.32 4.94 9.15
N TRP A 96 1.76 6.10 8.67
CA TRP A 96 3.00 6.28 7.94
C TRP A 96 4.15 6.63 8.87
N VAL A 97 5.33 6.05 8.64
CA VAL A 97 6.59 6.35 9.31
C VAL A 97 7.71 6.45 8.27
N THR A 98 8.62 7.40 8.44
CA THR A 98 9.79 7.56 7.56
C THR A 98 11.02 6.88 8.17
N GLY A 99 11.65 6.00 7.40
CA GLY A 99 12.91 5.37 7.77
C GLY A 99 14.12 6.31 7.69
N PRO A 100 15.29 5.88 8.19
CA PRO A 100 16.49 6.72 8.24
C PRO A 100 16.99 7.18 6.86
N ASP A 101 16.72 6.41 5.81
CA ASP A 101 17.13 6.70 4.42
C ASP A 101 15.96 7.27 3.58
N GLY A 102 14.93 7.84 4.21
CA GLY A 102 13.78 8.42 3.52
C GLY A 102 12.75 7.42 2.99
N VAL A 103 13.00 6.11 3.16
CA VAL A 103 12.04 5.06 2.77
C VAL A 103 10.78 5.16 3.62
N MET A 104 9.64 5.26 2.97
CA MET A 104 8.34 5.30 3.63
C MET A 104 7.86 3.89 4.00
N TRP A 105 7.36 3.77 5.22
CA TRP A 105 6.74 2.57 5.77
C TRP A 105 5.30 2.89 6.19
N GLU A 106 4.36 2.02 5.85
CA GLU A 106 3.00 2.06 6.39
C GLU A 106 2.74 0.83 7.28
N ALA A 107 2.05 1.02 8.40
CA ALA A 107 1.28 -0.04 9.04
C ALA A 107 -0.19 0.17 8.66
N PHE A 108 -0.87 -0.87 8.17
CA PHE A 108 -2.21 -0.67 7.61
C PHE A 108 -3.15 -1.84 7.81
N PHE A 109 -4.44 -1.51 7.89
CA PHE A 109 -5.57 -2.43 7.89
C PHE A 109 -6.48 -2.11 6.70
N THR A 110 -6.94 -3.15 6.00
CA THR A 110 -7.87 -3.03 4.88
C THR A 110 -9.19 -3.67 5.26
N GLU A 111 -10.29 -2.90 5.21
CA GLU A 111 -11.64 -3.43 5.46
C GLU A 111 -12.21 -4.18 4.26
N GLY A 112 -11.86 -3.75 3.06
CA GLY A 112 -12.29 -4.40 1.83
C GLY A 112 -12.34 -3.43 0.64
N VAL A 113 -12.84 -3.94 -0.49
CA VAL A 113 -13.00 -3.16 -1.72
C VAL A 113 -14.12 -2.12 -1.57
N ALA A 114 -13.80 -0.87 -1.87
CA ALA A 114 -14.74 0.25 -1.83
C ALA A 114 -15.60 0.27 -3.11
N GLN A 115 -16.83 -0.24 -3.02
CA GLN A 115 -17.72 -0.35 -4.19
C GLN A 115 -18.08 1.03 -4.77
N GLY A 116 -17.89 1.18 -6.09
CA GLY A 116 -18.22 2.41 -6.81
C GLY A 116 -17.24 3.57 -6.59
N ALA A 117 -16.17 3.37 -5.81
CA ALA A 117 -15.09 4.33 -5.68
C ALA A 117 -14.07 4.18 -6.82
N GLY A 118 -13.37 5.27 -7.13
CA GLY A 118 -12.18 5.24 -7.98
C GLY A 118 -10.96 4.75 -7.21
N TYR A 119 -9.76 4.95 -7.78
CA TYR A 119 -8.49 4.60 -7.13
C TYR A 119 -8.40 5.12 -5.69
N GLY A 120 -8.91 6.32 -5.45
CA GLY A 120 -8.82 7.01 -4.16
C GLY A 120 -7.93 8.24 -4.24
N SER A 121 -7.90 9.04 -3.18
CA SER A 121 -7.05 10.23 -3.06
C SER A 121 -6.16 10.07 -1.84
N GLU A 122 -5.15 9.24 -1.95
CA GLU A 122 -4.05 9.27 -0.99
C GLU A 122 -3.00 10.24 -1.53
N GLU A 123 -3.04 11.49 -1.07
CA GLU A 123 -1.81 12.27 -1.05
C GLU A 123 -0.95 11.68 0.08
N MET A 124 0.28 11.29 -0.25
CA MET A 124 1.27 10.92 0.75
C MET A 124 1.45 12.11 1.71
N PRO A 125 1.62 11.87 3.01
CA PRO A 125 1.70 12.98 3.96
C PRO A 125 2.86 13.94 3.63
N PRO A 126 2.65 15.28 3.66
CA PRO A 126 3.65 16.26 3.27
C PRO A 126 4.79 16.35 4.29
N GLY A 127 6.02 16.08 3.87
CA GLY A 127 7.19 16.12 4.75
C GLY A 127 8.36 15.23 4.35
N VAL A 128 8.25 14.55 3.21
CA VAL A 128 9.26 13.62 2.68
C VAL A 128 9.98 14.34 1.54
N SER A 129 11.19 14.84 1.81
CA SER A 129 12.07 15.43 0.78
C SER A 129 12.70 14.37 -0.11
#